data_AF-A0A133PR68-F1
#
_entry.id   AF-A0A133PR68-F1
#
_cell.length_a   1.000
_cell.length_b   1.000
_cell.length_c   1.000
_cell.angle_alpha   90.00
_cell.angle_beta   90.00
_cell.angle_gamma   90.00
#
_symmetry.space_group_name_H-M   'P 1'
#
loop_
_entity.id
_entity.type
_entity.pdbx_description
1 polymer ?
#
loop_
_entity_poly.entity_id
_entity_poly.type
_entity_poly.pdbx_seq_one_letter_code
_entity_poly.pdbx_strand_id
1 'polypeptide(L)'
;IYTCDDVEIETGTDRFFVPSSVLAGLRRNVVERFAQLSLVDTKEKSNHTIQAPNDSGTARNDFGCVNPSQYRHFPYLYNISNKKARAFYEKQGLENVKPAFECTDTKASKMVDNDPILMQCRHCIRYSLGYCVAHGGKKPTWHEPLFLVLGGGKRFRLEFDCKYCQMNIYAE
;
A
#
# COMPACT_ATOMS: atom_id res chain seq x y z
N ILE A 1 -3.07 -20.79 33.21
CA ILE A 1 -4.04 -21.31 32.22
C ILE A 1 -5.36 -20.62 32.57
N TYR A 2 -5.88 -19.77 31.69
CA TYR A 2 -7.14 -19.08 31.94
C TYR A 2 -8.25 -19.82 31.19
N THR A 3 -9.30 -20.20 31.91
CA THR A 3 -10.51 -20.83 31.38
C THR A 3 -11.71 -19.96 31.72
N CYS A 4 -12.61 -19.81 30.75
CA CYS A 4 -13.87 -19.08 30.89
C CYS A 4 -14.98 -20.13 30.88
N ASP A 5 -15.60 -20.33 32.04
CA ASP A 5 -16.56 -21.41 32.25
C ASP A 5 -18.02 -20.96 32.13
N ASP A 6 -18.29 -19.64 32.12
CA ASP A 6 -19.63 -19.09 32.05
C ASP A 6 -19.70 -17.91 31.08
N VAL A 7 -20.47 -18.07 30.00
CA VAL A 7 -20.76 -17.03 29.01
C VAL A 7 -22.27 -16.97 28.83
N GLU A 8 -22.89 -15.97 29.47
CA GLU A 8 -24.30 -15.65 29.25
C GLU A 8 -24.42 -14.63 28.11
N ILE A 9 -25.21 -14.99 27.08
CA ILE A 9 -25.54 -14.09 25.98
C ILE A 9 -26.94 -13.55 26.24
N GLU A 10 -27.04 -12.24 26.48
CA GLU A 10 -28.34 -11.59 26.71
C GLU A 10 -29.27 -11.74 25.50
N THR A 11 -30.56 -11.95 25.76
CA THR A 11 -31.59 -11.99 24.72
C THR A 11 -31.65 -10.67 23.96
N GLY A 12 -31.56 -10.73 22.63
CA GLY A 12 -31.49 -9.55 21.76
C GLY A 12 -30.09 -9.23 21.24
N THR A 13 -29.06 -9.93 21.73
CA THR A 13 -27.67 -9.73 21.25
C THR A 13 -27.53 -10.11 19.76
N ASP A 14 -28.36 -11.02 19.26
CA ASP A 14 -28.45 -11.41 17.85
C ASP A 14 -28.67 -10.22 16.90
N ARG A 15 -29.32 -9.14 17.37
CA ARG A 15 -29.56 -7.91 16.60
C ARG A 15 -28.30 -7.11 16.31
N PHE A 16 -27.22 -7.33 17.06
CA PHE A 16 -25.93 -6.69 16.84
C PHE A 16 -25.01 -7.50 15.91
N PHE A 17 -25.37 -8.75 15.59
CA PHE A 17 -24.57 -9.62 14.74
C PHE A 17 -25.23 -9.80 13.37
N VAL A 18 -24.47 -9.53 12.32
CA VAL A 18 -24.89 -9.84 10.95
C VAL A 18 -24.36 -11.23 10.59
N PRO A 19 -25.22 -12.20 10.22
CA PRO A 19 -24.76 -13.53 9.83
C PRO A 19 -23.80 -13.45 8.65
N SER A 20 -22.70 -14.23 8.71
CA SER A 20 -21.68 -14.22 7.64
C SER A 20 -22.24 -14.60 6.27
N SER A 21 -23.30 -15.41 6.24
CA SER A 21 -24.02 -15.78 5.00
C SER A 21 -24.68 -14.58 4.32
N VAL A 22 -25.25 -13.66 5.10
CA VAL A 22 -25.88 -12.43 4.61
C VAL A 22 -24.82 -11.48 4.04
N LEU A 23 -23.72 -11.27 4.77
CA LEU A 23 -22.60 -10.45 4.28
C LEU A 23 -21.97 -11.03 3.01
N ALA A 24 -21.78 -12.35 2.96
CA ALA A 24 -21.25 -13.02 1.78
C ALA A 24 -22.22 -12.93 0.59
N GLY A 25 -23.53 -12.97 0.84
CA GLY A 25 -24.57 -12.75 -0.15
C GLY A 25 -24.54 -11.32 -0.71
N LEU A 26 -24.52 -10.31 0.15
CA LEU A 26 -24.40 -8.90 -0.24
C LEU A 26 -23.14 -8.65 -1.08
N ARG A 27 -21.99 -9.19 -0.64
CA ARG A 27 -20.73 -9.08 -1.38
C ARG A 27 -20.84 -9.67 -2.79
N ARG A 28 -21.37 -10.89 -2.92
CA ARG A 28 -21.55 -11.53 -4.24
C ARG A 28 -22.48 -10.72 -5.14
N ASN A 29 -23.64 -10.30 -4.62
CA ASN A 29 -24.60 -9.50 -5.36
C ASN A 29 -24.00 -8.18 -5.87
N VAL A 30 -23.22 -7.47 -5.03
CA VAL A 30 -22.56 -6.23 -5.44
C VAL A 30 -21.51 -6.49 -6.52
N VAL A 31 -20.68 -7.51 -6.35
CA VAL A 31 -19.65 -7.86 -7.34
C VAL A 31 -20.28 -8.29 -8.67
N GLU A 32 -21.34 -9.10 -8.65
CA GLU A 32 -22.06 -9.52 -9.85
C GLU A 32 -22.71 -8.32 -10.56
N ARG A 33 -23.42 -7.46 -9.83
CA ARG A 33 -23.99 -6.23 -10.40
C ARG A 33 -22.90 -5.33 -10.96
N PHE A 34 -21.78 -5.16 -10.25
CA PHE A 34 -20.66 -4.35 -10.71
C PHE A 34 -19.98 -4.96 -11.95
N ALA A 35 -19.88 -6.29 -12.04
CA ALA A 35 -19.34 -6.98 -13.21
C ALA A 35 -20.30 -6.91 -14.43
N GLN A 36 -21.61 -6.88 -14.18
CA GLN A 36 -22.65 -6.70 -15.20
C GLN A 36 -22.76 -5.26 -15.69
N LEU A 37 -22.30 -4.28 -14.90
CA LEU A 37 -22.02 -2.93 -15.40
C LEU A 37 -20.84 -3.03 -16.35
N SER A 38 -21.13 -3.32 -17.62
CA SER A 38 -20.18 -3.34 -18.71
C SER A 38 -19.32 -2.08 -18.70
N LEU A 39 -18.05 -2.21 -18.29
CA LEU A 39 -17.00 -1.24 -18.64
C LEU A 39 -16.82 -1.11 -20.18
N VAL A 40 -17.48 -2.01 -20.93
CA VAL A 40 -17.44 -2.15 -22.39
C VAL A 40 -18.19 -1.03 -23.11
N ASP A 41 -19.18 -0.37 -22.48
CA ASP A 41 -19.87 0.78 -23.10
C ASP A 41 -19.06 2.08 -23.05
N THR A 42 -17.84 2.06 -22.48
CA THR A 42 -16.91 3.20 -22.55
C THR A 42 -16.16 3.28 -23.87
N LYS A 43 -16.49 2.43 -24.86
CA LYS A 43 -15.94 2.55 -26.22
C LYS A 43 -16.82 3.31 -27.21
N GLU A 44 -18.10 3.58 -26.91
CA GLU A 44 -18.99 4.26 -27.88
C GLU A 44 -19.69 5.54 -27.38
N LYS A 45 -19.46 5.97 -26.14
CA LYS A 45 -19.80 7.35 -25.71
C LYS A 45 -18.60 8.29 -25.79
N SER A 46 -17.91 8.27 -26.93
CA SER A 46 -16.97 9.32 -27.33
C SER A 46 -17.69 10.59 -27.80
N ASN A 47 -18.77 11.01 -27.12
CA ASN A 47 -19.49 12.28 -27.38
C ASN A 47 -20.06 12.90 -26.09
N HIS A 48 -19.67 12.43 -24.90
CA HIS A 48 -19.67 13.32 -23.75
C HIS A 48 -18.34 14.08 -23.78
N THR A 49 -18.36 15.19 -24.50
CA THR A 49 -17.57 16.36 -24.14
C THR A 49 -17.82 16.62 -22.67
N ILE A 50 -16.97 16.05 -21.81
CA ILE A 50 -16.63 16.69 -20.55
C ILE A 50 -16.22 18.08 -21.01
N GLN A 51 -17.05 19.08 -20.75
CA GLN A 51 -16.61 20.45 -20.87
C GLN A 51 -15.39 20.54 -19.98
N ALA A 52 -14.21 20.49 -20.62
CA ALA A 52 -12.99 20.93 -20.00
C ALA A 52 -13.32 22.31 -19.44
N PRO A 53 -12.89 22.64 -18.21
CA PRO A 53 -12.92 24.02 -17.77
C PRO A 53 -12.16 24.80 -18.84
N ASN A 54 -12.91 25.55 -19.66
CA ASN A 54 -12.35 26.56 -20.53
C ASN A 54 -11.81 27.63 -19.58
N ASP A 55 -10.52 27.55 -19.26
CA ASP A 55 -9.59 28.61 -19.59
C ASP A 55 -8.23 28.40 -18.91
N SER A 56 -7.18 28.53 -19.74
CA SER A 56 -5.87 29.09 -19.34
C SER A 56 -5.14 28.44 -18.15
N GLY A 57 -4.51 27.30 -18.40
CA GLY A 57 -3.42 26.80 -17.55
C GLY A 57 -3.46 25.29 -17.41
N THR A 58 -2.55 24.61 -18.12
CA THR A 58 -2.09 23.22 -17.89
C THR A 58 -2.64 22.53 -16.64
N ALA A 59 -3.86 21.98 -16.73
CA ALA A 59 -4.35 20.98 -15.78
C ALA A 59 -3.66 19.65 -16.14
N ARG A 60 -2.34 19.59 -15.90
CA ARG A 60 -1.68 18.31 -15.65
C ARG A 60 -2.46 17.73 -14.48
N ASN A 61 -3.15 16.60 -14.66
CA ASN A 61 -3.73 15.86 -13.54
C ASN A 61 -2.69 15.90 -12.43
N ASP A 62 -3.02 16.52 -11.28
CA ASP A 62 -2.04 16.79 -10.25
C ASP A 62 -1.55 15.44 -9.72
N PHE A 63 -0.47 14.95 -10.30
CA PHE A 63 0.08 13.63 -10.01
C PHE A 63 0.34 13.48 -8.51
N GLY A 64 0.60 14.60 -7.83
CA GLY A 64 0.80 14.66 -6.38
C GLY A 64 -0.45 14.43 -5.54
N CYS A 65 -1.67 14.61 -6.08
CA CYS A 65 -2.90 14.41 -5.30
C CYS A 65 -3.33 12.94 -5.24
N VAL A 66 -2.97 12.14 -6.25
CA VAL A 66 -3.35 10.72 -6.34
C VAL A 66 -2.22 9.80 -5.87
N ASN A 67 -0.97 10.20 -6.07
CA ASN A 67 0.18 9.33 -5.81
C ASN A 67 1.08 9.86 -4.70
N PRO A 68 1.56 9.00 -3.78
CA PRO A 68 2.49 9.39 -2.72
C PRO A 68 3.74 10.05 -3.31
N SER A 69 3.93 11.34 -3.03
CA SER A 69 5.09 12.11 -3.52
C SER A 69 6.42 11.54 -3.02
N GLN A 70 6.40 10.77 -1.93
CA GLN A 70 7.54 10.05 -1.36
C GLN A 70 8.16 9.08 -2.37
N TYR A 71 7.35 8.47 -3.25
CA TYR A 71 7.82 7.50 -4.25
C TYR A 71 8.63 8.14 -5.37
N ARG A 72 8.65 9.48 -5.49
CA ARG A 72 9.56 10.15 -6.44
C ARG A 72 11.03 9.86 -6.16
N HIS A 73 11.41 9.66 -4.90
CA HIS A 73 12.78 9.29 -4.52
C HIS A 73 13.11 7.83 -4.83
N PHE A 74 12.09 6.96 -4.90
CA PHE A 74 12.23 5.54 -5.21
C PHE A 74 11.21 5.15 -6.29
N PRO A 75 11.44 5.51 -7.57
CA PRO A 75 10.41 5.41 -8.61
C PRO A 75 9.91 3.97 -8.87
N TYR A 76 10.66 2.95 -8.49
CA TYR A 76 10.20 1.56 -8.60
C TYR A 76 9.05 1.23 -7.63
N LEU A 77 8.83 2.02 -6.57
CA LEU A 77 7.75 1.83 -5.60
C LEU A 77 6.35 2.12 -6.18
N TYR A 78 6.24 2.72 -7.36
CA TYR A 78 4.96 2.81 -8.10
C TYR A 78 4.47 1.44 -8.61
N ASN A 79 5.27 0.39 -8.44
CA ASN A 79 4.93 -1.01 -8.74
C ASN A 79 4.45 -1.22 -10.19
N ILE A 80 5.15 -0.61 -11.13
CA ILE A 80 4.81 -0.63 -12.56
C ILE A 80 5.31 -1.95 -13.16
N SER A 81 4.51 -2.99 -13.02
CA SER A 81 4.89 -4.38 -13.38
C SER A 81 4.52 -4.78 -14.82
N ASN A 82 3.74 -3.96 -15.53
CA ASN A 82 3.27 -4.31 -16.88
C ASN A 82 3.02 -3.09 -17.78
N LYS A 83 2.83 -3.34 -19.08
CA LYS A 83 2.63 -2.30 -20.11
C LYS A 83 1.38 -1.44 -19.87
N LYS A 84 0.29 -2.01 -19.32
CA LYS A 84 -0.94 -1.26 -19.03
C LYS A 84 -0.72 -0.27 -17.88
N ALA A 85 -0.04 -0.70 -16.82
CA ALA A 85 0.35 0.18 -15.72
C ALA A 85 1.26 1.31 -16.19
N ARG A 86 2.26 1.02 -17.05
CA ARG A 86 3.13 2.04 -17.64
C ARG A 86 2.33 3.12 -18.37
N ALA A 87 1.47 2.72 -19.31
CA ALA A 87 0.64 3.67 -20.07
C ALA A 87 -0.29 4.50 -19.17
N PHE A 88 -0.80 3.90 -18.08
CA PHE A 88 -1.60 4.63 -17.09
C PHE A 88 -0.78 5.74 -16.42
N TYR A 89 0.40 5.43 -15.86
CA TYR A 89 1.22 6.41 -15.16
C TYR A 89 1.79 7.50 -16.10
N GLU A 90 2.15 7.15 -17.33
CA GLU A 90 2.55 8.12 -18.36
C GLU A 90 1.42 9.12 -18.66
N LYS A 91 0.19 8.63 -18.80
CA LYS A 91 -0.99 9.48 -19.03
C LYS A 91 -1.29 10.40 -17.83
N GLN A 92 -0.94 9.98 -16.61
CA GLN A 92 -1.07 10.83 -15.42
C GLN A 92 0.06 11.87 -15.29
N GLY A 93 1.06 11.85 -16.18
CA GLY A 93 2.19 12.77 -16.15
C GLY A 93 3.33 12.34 -15.24
N LEU A 94 3.47 11.05 -14.93
CA LEU A 94 4.66 10.55 -14.23
C LEU A 94 5.88 10.68 -15.14
N GLU A 95 6.79 11.57 -14.78
CA GLU A 95 8.11 11.66 -15.38
C GLU A 95 9.00 10.51 -14.87
N ASN A 96 9.90 9.99 -15.72
CA ASN A 96 10.86 8.93 -15.36
C ASN A 96 10.23 7.61 -14.88
N VAL A 97 9.29 7.06 -15.65
CA VAL A 97 8.65 5.77 -15.36
C VAL A 97 9.69 4.64 -15.27
N LYS A 98 9.86 4.09 -14.06
CA LYS A 98 10.69 2.91 -13.80
C LYS A 98 9.82 1.67 -13.61
N PRO A 99 10.28 0.49 -14.06
CA PRO A 99 9.60 -0.76 -13.76
C PRO A 99 9.62 -1.05 -12.26
N ALA A 100 8.68 -1.89 -11.82
CA ALA A 100 8.69 -2.43 -10.46
C ALA A 100 10.01 -3.17 -10.16
N PHE A 101 10.39 -3.22 -8.88
CA PHE A 101 11.69 -3.76 -8.45
C PHE A 101 11.89 -5.22 -8.91
N GLU A 102 10.84 -6.05 -8.85
CA GLU A 102 10.85 -7.45 -9.25
C GLU A 102 11.01 -7.66 -10.76
N CYS A 103 10.64 -6.67 -11.58
CA CYS A 103 10.75 -6.72 -13.04
C CYS A 103 12.14 -6.31 -13.55
N THR A 104 13.09 -5.97 -12.67
CA THR A 104 14.45 -5.65 -13.08
C THR A 104 15.31 -6.92 -13.14
N ASP A 105 15.69 -7.31 -14.36
CA ASP A 105 16.32 -8.60 -14.66
C ASP A 105 17.83 -8.67 -14.40
N THR A 106 18.51 -7.55 -14.10
CA THR A 106 19.96 -7.58 -13.86
C THR A 106 20.30 -7.16 -12.43
N LYS A 107 21.17 -7.94 -11.78
CA LYS A 107 21.80 -7.57 -10.49
C LYS A 107 22.45 -6.18 -10.57
N ALA A 108 22.96 -5.81 -11.75
CA ALA A 108 23.53 -4.49 -12.03
C ALA A 108 22.49 -3.36 -11.95
N SER A 109 21.26 -3.54 -12.45
CA SER A 109 20.19 -2.56 -12.29
C SER A 109 19.65 -2.47 -10.86
N LYS A 110 19.74 -3.55 -10.07
CA LYS A 110 19.40 -3.56 -8.65
C LYS A 110 20.47 -2.91 -7.76
N MET A 111 21.72 -2.83 -8.24
CA MET A 111 22.86 -2.21 -7.55
C MET A 111 23.00 -0.70 -7.76
N VAL A 112 22.20 -0.09 -8.65
CA VAL A 112 22.24 1.38 -8.84
C VAL A 112 21.73 2.09 -7.59
N ASP A 113 20.76 1.49 -6.91
CA ASP A 113 20.31 1.93 -5.60
C ASP A 113 21.05 1.09 -4.54
N ASN A 114 22.12 1.63 -3.96
CA ASN A 114 22.73 1.03 -2.77
C ASN A 114 21.65 0.99 -1.68
N ASP A 115 21.25 -0.22 -1.29
CA ASP A 115 20.13 -0.51 -0.38
C ASP A 115 18.74 -0.08 -0.92
N PRO A 116 18.09 -0.86 -1.79
CA PRO A 116 16.71 -0.58 -2.18
C PRO A 116 15.73 -0.91 -1.05
N ILE A 117 14.69 -0.10 -0.90
CA ILE A 117 13.57 -0.36 0.00
C ILE A 117 12.73 -1.49 -0.59
N LEU A 118 12.66 -2.61 0.13
CA LEU A 118 11.82 -3.74 -0.23
C LEU A 118 10.39 -3.60 0.28
N MET A 119 10.22 -3.00 1.46
CA MET A 119 8.92 -2.89 2.11
C MET A 119 8.84 -1.64 2.97
N GLN A 120 7.68 -0.98 2.91
CA GLN A 120 7.29 0.09 3.81
C GLN A 120 6.00 -0.34 4.51
N CYS A 121 5.99 -0.29 5.83
CA CYS A 121 4.83 -0.73 6.59
C CYS A 121 4.55 0.21 7.78
N ARG A 122 3.27 0.30 8.16
CA ARG A 122 2.84 1.02 9.37
C ARG A 122 3.08 0.20 10.64
N HIS A 123 3.21 -1.12 10.49
CA HIS A 123 3.66 -1.97 11.59
C HIS A 123 5.10 -1.58 11.97
N CYS A 124 5.33 -1.31 13.25
CA CYS A 124 6.64 -0.90 13.74
C CYS A 124 7.06 -1.83 14.88
N ILE A 125 8.18 -2.54 14.70
CA ILE A 125 8.63 -3.50 15.74
C ILE A 125 8.99 -2.80 17.05
N ARG A 126 9.43 -1.53 17.02
CA ARG A 126 9.63 -0.74 18.25
C ARG A 126 8.32 -0.58 19.02
N TYR A 127 7.21 -0.34 18.33
CA TYR A 127 5.90 -0.27 18.97
C TYR A 127 5.50 -1.63 19.55
N SER A 128 5.60 -2.71 18.75
CA SER A 128 5.25 -4.06 19.18
C SER A 128 6.06 -4.55 20.38
N LEU A 129 7.31 -4.11 20.51
CA LEU A 129 8.18 -4.44 21.64
C LEU A 129 8.01 -3.49 22.84
N GLY A 130 7.16 -2.46 22.75
CA GLY A 130 6.91 -1.49 23.84
C GLY A 130 7.93 -0.35 23.94
N TYR A 131 8.68 -0.09 22.86
CA TYR A 131 9.76 0.91 22.78
C TYR A 131 9.47 2.09 21.83
N CYS A 132 8.19 2.33 21.52
CA CYS A 132 7.78 3.49 20.75
C CYS A 132 7.45 4.67 21.68
N VAL A 133 8.40 5.61 21.79
CA VAL A 133 8.26 6.80 22.64
C VAL A 133 7.08 7.70 22.24
N ALA A 134 6.73 7.75 20.95
CA ALA A 134 5.58 8.52 20.46
C ALA A 134 4.22 8.00 20.96
N HIS A 135 4.17 6.71 21.36
CA HIS A 135 2.97 6.07 21.90
C HIS A 135 3.16 5.63 23.36
N GLY A 136 3.98 6.35 24.14
CA GLY A 136 4.15 6.10 25.58
C GLY A 136 5.02 4.89 25.94
N GLY A 137 5.71 4.29 24.96
CA GLY A 137 6.68 3.23 25.18
C GLY A 137 8.01 3.72 25.76
N LYS A 138 8.86 2.77 26.16
CA LYS A 138 10.19 3.05 26.71
C LYS A 138 11.16 3.52 25.62
N LYS A 139 12.19 4.27 25.99
CA LYS A 139 13.28 4.57 25.05
C LYS A 139 14.07 3.27 24.78
N PRO A 140 14.34 2.90 23.51
CA PRO A 140 15.21 1.79 23.17
C PRO A 140 16.57 1.88 23.87
N THR A 141 17.07 0.75 24.40
CA THR A 141 18.41 0.66 25.00
C THR A 141 19.43 0.02 24.08
N TRP A 142 19.00 -0.57 22.97
CA TRP A 142 19.87 -1.19 21.97
C TRP A 142 20.42 -0.15 20.98
N HIS A 143 21.47 -0.54 20.27
CA HIS A 143 22.01 0.24 19.16
C HIS A 143 21.26 -0.09 17.86
N GLU A 144 20.98 0.95 17.07
CA GLU A 144 20.40 0.85 15.73
C GLU A 144 21.52 1.03 14.67
N PRO A 145 21.37 0.50 13.43
CA PRO A 145 20.16 -0.09 12.87
C PRO A 145 19.86 -1.52 13.37
N LEU A 146 18.58 -1.87 13.39
CA LEU A 146 18.11 -3.24 13.61
C LEU A 146 18.04 -4.00 12.30
N PHE A 147 18.06 -5.33 12.36
CA PHE A 147 17.98 -6.20 11.19
C PHE A 147 16.98 -7.33 11.40
N LEU A 148 16.19 -7.63 10.36
CA LEU A 148 15.48 -8.90 10.28
C LEU A 148 16.42 -9.94 9.68
N VAL A 149 16.49 -11.11 10.30
CA VAL A 149 17.36 -12.22 9.87
C VAL A 149 16.49 -13.43 9.54
N LEU A 150 16.58 -13.92 8.31
CA LEU A 150 15.94 -15.18 7.90
C LEU A 150 16.82 -16.37 8.29
N GLY A 151 16.23 -17.56 8.43
CA GLY A 151 16.94 -18.80 8.78
C GLY A 151 18.10 -19.19 7.85
N GLY A 152 18.18 -18.60 6.64
CA GLY A 152 19.29 -18.74 5.70
C GLY A 152 20.38 -17.67 5.81
N GLY A 153 20.40 -16.86 6.89
CA GLY A 153 21.41 -15.84 7.14
C GLY A 153 21.24 -14.54 6.35
N LYS A 154 20.23 -14.44 5.47
CA LYS A 154 19.87 -13.18 4.80
C LYS A 154 19.41 -12.16 5.83
N ARG A 155 19.95 -10.95 5.73
CA ARG A 155 19.67 -9.84 6.64
C ARG A 155 18.99 -8.71 5.87
N PHE A 156 18.08 -8.02 6.54
CA PHE A 156 17.41 -6.85 6.00
C PHE A 156 17.47 -5.74 7.01
N ARG A 157 18.08 -4.62 6.63
CA ARG A 157 18.24 -3.46 7.49
C ARG A 157 16.89 -2.78 7.71
N LEU A 158 16.62 -2.39 8.95
CA LEU A 158 15.42 -1.66 9.34
C LEU A 158 15.74 -0.18 9.54
N GLU A 159 14.81 0.67 9.13
CA GLU A 159 14.79 2.09 9.45
C GLU A 159 13.40 2.46 10.00
N PHE A 160 13.38 3.32 11.02
CA PHE A 160 12.17 3.78 11.69
C PHE A 160 11.94 5.26 11.44
N ASP A 161 11.02 5.58 10.53
CA ASP A 161 10.53 6.94 10.33
C ASP A 161 9.38 7.22 11.31
N CYS A 162 9.74 7.68 12.51
CA CYS A 162 8.78 8.03 13.56
C CYS A 162 7.88 9.21 13.17
N LYS A 163 8.30 10.07 12.22
CA LYS A 163 7.49 11.23 11.78
C LYS A 163 6.23 10.77 11.05
N TYR A 164 6.34 9.73 10.23
CA TYR A 164 5.21 9.17 9.48
C TYR A 164 4.66 7.86 10.05
N CYS A 165 5.16 7.43 11.23
CA CYS A 165 4.86 6.13 11.83
C CYS A 165 5.05 4.99 10.81
N GLN A 166 6.23 4.95 10.21
CA GLN A 166 6.59 4.03 9.14
C GLN A 166 7.88 3.28 9.48
N MET A 167 7.91 1.99 9.17
CA MET A 167 9.11 1.17 9.21
C MET A 167 9.47 0.76 7.78
N ASN A 168 10.72 1.05 7.39
CA ASN A 168 11.28 0.70 6.09
C ASN A 168 12.21 -0.50 6.24
N ILE A 169 12.15 -1.41 5.27
CA ILE A 169 12.96 -2.62 5.20
C ILE A 169 13.80 -2.54 3.93
N TYR A 170 15.12 -2.61 4.09
CA TYR A 170 16.10 -2.48 3.01
C TYR A 170 16.71 -3.83 2.66
N ALA A 171 16.99 -4.05 1.36
CA ALA A 171 17.86 -5.14 0.93
C ALA A 171 19.32 -4.73 1.17
N GLU A 172 20.05 -5.53 1.94
CA GLU A 172 21.50 -5.44 2.12
C GLU A 172 22.17 -6.66 1.47
#